data_AF-A0A3M1D311-F1
#
_entry.id   AF-A0A3M1D311-F1
#
_cell.length_a   1.000
_cell.length_b   1.000
_cell.length_c   1.000
_cell.angle_alpha   90.00
_cell.angle_beta   90.00
_cell.angle_gamma   90.00
#
_symmetry.space_group_name_H-M   'P 1'
#
loop_
_entity.id
_entity.type
_entity.pdbx_description
1 polymer ?
#
loop_
_entity_poly.entity_id
_entity_poly.type
_entity_poly.pdbx_seq_one_letter_code
_entity_poly.pdbx_strand_id
1 'polypeptide(L)'
;MSRSLPSTFVRIATVAALAAFGPLACQGKFERLPKASDSETQAMKERVSALIEEARKLTPDKAIDLVHHFSYAALTVTSLEDYNRLSSEFITNVKAGKWDGMKVKGGREPGKVRLLLVEAGGKEGAIPFVQGGDGWVIDDVAIGLGQLEKEPNLKGTTPASPPSPLAALSQLHDPTASETEKVQAAMALAEGKQGQVAGRLVAQVKTPWARTALLYAVWKSGGSCENFATAFPTKGDLLNKLYSEDSDTYRKLVEGLCKCAAEASNYKVALKVYRACKKAPEGPRSFFVDPIVELANTKPGYVLKAALAAKIPYDEDPAGHIVVGALHGETESNFYRYLHKVAKGRGRLARLAADWVKRMAKLDELEPKQPDK
;
A
#
# COMPACT_ATOMS: atom_id res chain seq x y z
N MET A 1 36.92 -28.58 66.21
CA MET A 1 38.36 -28.91 66.24
C MET A 1 38.70 -29.48 64.88
N SER A 2 39.49 -28.78 64.05
CA SER A 2 40.96 -28.79 64.03
C SER A 2 41.50 -30.11 63.47
N ARG A 3 41.87 -30.16 62.17
CA ARG A 3 43.26 -30.19 61.65
C ARG A 3 43.85 -31.63 61.62
N SER A 4 44.70 -32.07 60.69
CA SER A 4 45.30 -31.43 59.50
C SER A 4 46.21 -32.40 58.71
N LEU A 5 46.22 -32.31 57.36
CA LEU A 5 47.42 -32.39 56.46
C LEU A 5 48.26 -33.71 56.49
N PRO A 6 49.33 -33.91 55.67
CA PRO A 6 49.90 -33.14 54.52
C PRO A 6 49.77 -33.97 53.19
N SER A 7 50.57 -33.89 52.09
CA SER A 7 51.77 -33.13 51.71
C SER A 7 51.94 -32.92 50.18
N THR A 8 52.35 -31.71 49.79
CA THR A 8 53.51 -31.38 48.90
C THR A 8 53.76 -32.14 47.59
N PHE A 9 53.69 -31.43 46.45
CA PHE A 9 54.90 -31.06 45.69
C PHE A 9 54.65 -29.88 44.71
N VAL A 10 55.63 -28.98 44.64
CA VAL A 10 55.62 -27.79 43.76
C VAL A 10 56.47 -28.05 42.52
N ARG A 11 55.98 -27.69 41.34
CA ARG A 11 56.85 -27.26 40.23
C ARG A 11 56.31 -26.01 39.55
N ILE A 12 57.22 -25.04 39.43
CA ILE A 12 57.03 -23.76 38.76
C ILE A 12 57.23 -23.98 37.25
N ALA A 13 56.33 -23.43 36.44
CA ALA A 13 56.52 -23.28 35.00
C ALA A 13 56.09 -21.86 34.60
N THR A 14 57.07 -20.96 34.51
CA THR A 14 56.88 -19.58 34.07
C THR A 14 56.56 -19.56 32.57
N VAL A 15 55.37 -19.11 32.17
CA VAL A 15 55.09 -18.74 30.77
C VAL A 15 54.98 -17.23 30.69
N ALA A 16 56.11 -16.58 30.43
CA ALA A 16 56.14 -15.21 29.98
C ALA A 16 55.87 -15.17 28.46
N ALA A 17 54.72 -14.61 28.08
CA ALA A 17 54.38 -14.30 26.69
C ALA A 17 53.73 -12.91 26.59
N LEU A 18 54.46 -11.90 27.06
CA LEU A 18 54.26 -10.53 26.60
C LEU A 18 54.80 -10.41 25.15
N ALA A 19 54.17 -9.52 24.37
CA ALA A 19 54.50 -9.12 22.99
C ALA A 19 53.81 -9.89 21.83
N ALA A 20 52.51 -9.65 21.67
CA ALA A 20 51.87 -9.57 20.35
C ALA A 20 50.73 -8.52 20.28
N PHE A 21 50.74 -7.52 21.17
CA PHE A 21 49.92 -6.31 20.98
C PHE A 21 50.60 -5.43 19.92
N GLY A 22 50.38 -5.78 18.65
CA GLY A 22 50.58 -4.84 17.55
C GLY A 22 49.64 -3.62 17.73
N PRO A 23 49.93 -2.48 17.07
CA PRO A 23 49.16 -1.26 17.25
C PRO A 23 47.70 -1.43 16.77
N LEU A 24 46.79 -1.73 17.70
CA LEU A 24 45.34 -1.84 17.52
C LEU A 24 44.63 -0.49 17.20
N ALA A 25 45.41 0.50 16.76
CA ALA A 25 45.03 1.91 16.64
C ALA A 25 44.41 2.30 15.29
N CYS A 26 44.33 1.38 14.31
CA CYS A 26 43.80 1.65 12.98
C CYS A 26 42.75 0.61 12.51
N GLN A 27 42.01 -0.01 13.43
CA GLN A 27 40.84 -0.83 13.07
C GLN A 27 39.56 -0.01 13.24
N GLY A 28 38.73 0.03 12.19
CA GLY A 28 37.47 0.77 12.18
C GLY A 28 36.46 0.27 13.21
N LYS A 29 35.59 1.15 13.70
CA LYS A 29 34.61 0.90 14.78
C LYS A 29 33.83 -0.42 14.62
N PHE A 30 33.49 -0.79 13.39
CA PHE A 30 32.70 -1.98 13.06
C PHE A 30 33.53 -3.21 12.66
N GLU A 31 34.84 -3.07 12.43
CA GLU A 31 35.67 -4.18 11.94
C GLU A 31 35.81 -5.30 12.96
N ARG A 32 35.69 -4.98 14.26
CA ARG A 32 35.76 -5.90 15.42
C ARG A 32 34.49 -6.70 15.68
N LEU A 33 33.39 -6.42 14.97
CA LEU A 33 32.16 -7.21 15.06
C LEU A 33 32.37 -8.63 14.49
N PRO A 34 31.50 -9.60 14.81
CA PRO A 34 31.54 -10.92 14.18
C PRO A 34 31.49 -10.79 12.66
N LYS A 35 32.24 -11.63 11.94
CA LYS A 35 32.20 -11.66 10.47
C LYS A 35 30.89 -12.32 10.03
N ALA A 36 30.21 -11.71 9.06
CA ALA A 36 29.18 -12.42 8.30
C ALA A 36 29.85 -13.50 7.42
N SER A 37 29.07 -14.45 6.92
CA SER A 37 29.57 -15.43 5.95
C SER A 37 29.97 -14.78 4.62
N ASP A 38 30.79 -15.49 3.83
CA ASP A 38 31.21 -15.01 2.51
C ASP A 38 30.03 -14.89 1.54
N SER A 39 29.04 -15.79 1.64
CA SER A 39 27.80 -15.75 0.84
C SER A 39 26.91 -14.55 1.18
N GLU A 40 26.72 -14.24 2.47
CA GLU A 40 26.00 -13.02 2.88
C GLU A 40 26.76 -11.75 2.45
N THR A 41 28.08 -11.76 2.61
CA THR A 41 28.94 -10.64 2.18
C THR A 41 28.82 -10.38 0.67
N GLN A 42 28.82 -11.44 -0.13
CA GLN A 42 28.65 -11.35 -1.58
C GLN A 42 27.23 -10.89 -1.95
N ALA A 43 26.18 -11.42 -1.33
CA ALA A 43 24.80 -11.01 -1.61
C ALA A 43 24.53 -9.52 -1.23
N MET A 44 25.05 -9.04 -0.11
CA MET A 44 24.99 -7.62 0.24
C MET A 44 25.74 -6.75 -0.77
N LYS A 45 26.94 -7.17 -1.20
CA LYS A 45 27.73 -6.48 -2.24
C LYS A 45 26.95 -6.39 -3.55
N GLU A 46 26.33 -7.49 -4.00
CA GLU A 46 25.49 -7.52 -5.20
C GLU A 46 24.31 -6.55 -5.10
N ARG A 47 23.65 -6.46 -3.94
CA ARG A 47 22.57 -5.48 -3.71
C ARG A 47 23.05 -4.03 -3.83
N VAL A 48 24.21 -3.66 -3.25
CA VAL A 48 24.77 -2.30 -3.42
C VAL A 48 25.17 -2.04 -4.87
N SER A 49 25.78 -3.02 -5.54
CA SER A 49 26.13 -2.91 -6.96
C SER A 49 24.89 -2.70 -7.83
N ALA A 50 23.78 -3.40 -7.56
CA ALA A 50 22.51 -3.21 -8.27
C ALA A 50 21.94 -1.80 -8.08
N LEU A 51 21.93 -1.28 -6.84
CA LEU A 51 21.52 0.09 -6.52
C LEU A 51 22.34 1.15 -7.31
N ILE A 52 23.66 0.99 -7.35
CA ILE A 52 24.56 1.89 -8.09
C ILE A 52 24.29 1.79 -9.61
N GLU A 53 24.23 0.58 -10.16
CA GLU A 53 24.03 0.36 -11.60
C GLU A 53 22.65 0.79 -12.11
N GLU A 54 21.65 0.84 -11.25
CA GLU A 54 20.35 1.44 -11.56
C GLU A 54 20.40 2.97 -11.47
N ALA A 55 21.00 3.52 -10.41
CA ALA A 55 21.18 4.96 -10.26
C ALA A 55 21.97 5.60 -11.43
N ARG A 56 22.92 4.87 -12.05
CA ARG A 56 23.57 5.29 -13.31
C ARG A 56 22.58 5.52 -14.46
N LYS A 57 21.52 4.71 -14.54
CA LYS A 57 20.54 4.69 -15.66
C LYS A 57 19.39 5.68 -15.43
N LEU A 58 19.06 5.97 -14.17
CA LEU A 58 17.98 6.89 -13.80
C LEU A 58 18.38 8.36 -13.95
N THR A 59 17.37 9.24 -13.98
CA THR A 59 17.52 10.69 -13.85
C THR A 59 16.95 11.13 -12.49
N PRO A 60 17.36 12.29 -11.92
CA PRO A 60 16.91 12.70 -10.59
C PRO A 60 15.37 12.77 -10.42
N ASP A 61 14.62 13.11 -11.47
CA ASP A 61 13.14 13.09 -11.50
C ASP A 61 12.50 11.68 -11.41
N LYS A 62 13.34 10.64 -11.53
CA LYS A 62 13.00 9.22 -11.39
C LYS A 62 13.67 8.57 -10.17
N ALA A 63 14.24 9.35 -9.26
CA ALA A 63 14.94 8.79 -8.10
C ALA A 63 14.04 7.92 -7.20
N ILE A 64 12.72 8.11 -7.28
CA ILE A 64 11.70 7.27 -6.64
C ILE A 64 11.72 5.79 -7.07
N ASP A 65 12.28 5.46 -8.24
CA ASP A 65 12.32 4.08 -8.74
C ASP A 65 13.30 3.21 -7.89
N LEU A 66 14.26 3.84 -7.19
CA LEU A 66 15.24 3.17 -6.32
C LEU A 66 14.66 2.64 -4.98
N VAL A 67 13.39 2.89 -4.66
CA VAL A 67 12.76 2.52 -3.37
C VAL A 67 12.87 1.02 -3.05
N HIS A 68 12.85 0.17 -4.08
CA HIS A 68 12.84 -1.28 -3.92
C HIS A 68 14.19 -1.88 -3.43
N HIS A 69 15.27 -1.10 -3.35
CA HIS A 69 16.53 -1.54 -2.72
C HIS A 69 16.50 -1.43 -1.19
N PHE A 70 15.51 -0.72 -0.63
CA PHE A 70 15.42 -0.40 0.79
C PHE A 70 14.35 -1.23 1.49
N SER A 71 14.58 -1.53 2.77
CA SER A 71 13.61 -2.23 3.60
C SER A 71 12.34 -1.38 3.75
N TYR A 72 11.19 -2.05 3.82
CA TYR A 72 9.92 -1.40 4.11
C TYR A 72 10.03 -0.54 5.39
N ALA A 73 10.71 -1.06 6.43
CA ALA A 73 10.93 -0.33 7.68
C ALA A 73 11.70 0.99 7.50
N ALA A 74 12.83 0.96 6.80
CA ALA A 74 13.64 2.14 6.51
C ALA A 74 12.85 3.21 5.73
N LEU A 75 11.96 2.77 4.83
CA LEU A 75 11.08 3.65 4.07
C LEU A 75 9.93 4.22 4.92
N THR A 76 9.42 3.49 5.93
CA THR A 76 8.37 4.03 6.84
C THR A 76 8.86 5.22 7.67
N VAL A 77 10.14 5.26 8.05
CA VAL A 77 10.74 6.33 8.87
C VAL A 77 11.36 7.47 8.06
N THR A 78 11.36 7.38 6.74
CA THR A 78 11.94 8.39 5.84
C THR A 78 10.83 9.26 5.24
N SER A 79 11.02 10.59 5.21
CA SER A 79 10.08 11.50 4.55
C SER A 79 10.24 11.43 3.02
N LEU A 80 9.16 11.69 2.26
CA LEU A 80 9.23 11.73 0.79
C LEU A 80 10.17 12.84 0.30
N GLU A 81 10.25 13.95 1.02
CA GLU A 81 11.15 15.07 0.72
C GLU A 81 12.62 14.67 0.91
N ASP A 82 12.98 14.09 2.06
CA ASP A 82 14.33 13.59 2.33
C ASP A 82 14.72 12.49 1.36
N TYR A 83 13.81 11.56 1.08
CA TYR A 83 14.08 10.48 0.12
C TYR A 83 14.42 11.06 -1.25
N ASN A 84 13.60 11.97 -1.78
CA ASN A 84 13.83 12.58 -3.10
C ASN A 84 15.12 13.40 -3.13
N ARG A 85 15.42 14.16 -2.06
CA ARG A 85 16.66 14.93 -1.94
C ARG A 85 17.89 14.02 -1.94
N LEU A 86 17.91 13.00 -1.06
CA LEU A 86 19.04 12.08 -0.92
C LEU A 86 19.25 11.22 -2.17
N SER A 87 18.18 10.72 -2.79
CA SER A 87 18.29 9.85 -3.97
C SER A 87 18.65 10.63 -5.24
N SER A 88 18.20 11.88 -5.37
CA SER A 88 18.67 12.80 -6.43
C SER A 88 20.16 13.12 -6.28
N GLU A 89 20.62 13.37 -5.05
CA GLU A 89 22.04 13.62 -4.76
C GLU A 89 22.88 12.36 -5.04
N PHE A 90 22.40 11.19 -4.62
CA PHE A 90 23.03 9.89 -4.88
C PHE A 90 23.19 9.61 -6.38
N ILE A 91 22.12 9.77 -7.19
CA ILE A 91 22.17 9.62 -8.65
C ILE A 91 23.22 10.57 -9.26
N THR A 92 23.26 11.83 -8.79
CA THR A 92 24.23 12.82 -9.26
C THR A 92 25.67 12.41 -8.89
N ASN A 93 25.88 11.93 -7.67
CA ASN A 93 27.18 11.45 -7.17
C ASN A 93 27.66 10.18 -7.90
N VAL A 94 26.75 9.24 -8.20
CA VAL A 94 27.02 8.03 -8.99
C VAL A 94 27.41 8.39 -10.42
N LYS A 95 26.67 9.30 -11.08
CA LYS A 95 27.01 9.77 -12.44
C LYS A 95 28.30 10.59 -12.51
N ALA A 96 28.67 11.26 -11.42
CA ALA A 96 29.96 11.94 -11.28
C ALA A 96 31.12 10.98 -10.93
N GLY A 97 30.90 9.66 -10.95
CA GLY A 97 31.94 8.65 -10.73
C GLY A 97 32.40 8.48 -9.28
N LYS A 98 31.77 9.14 -8.31
CA LYS A 98 32.18 9.07 -6.88
C LYS A 98 32.10 7.67 -6.27
N TRP A 99 31.37 6.77 -6.93
CA TRP A 99 31.17 5.37 -6.55
C TRP A 99 31.96 4.36 -7.39
N ASP A 100 32.65 4.79 -8.45
CA ASP A 100 33.34 3.88 -9.38
C ASP A 100 34.51 3.13 -8.71
N GLY A 101 35.12 3.77 -7.70
CA GLY A 101 36.18 3.18 -6.87
C GLY A 101 35.71 2.52 -5.58
N MET A 102 34.42 2.19 -5.42
CA MET A 102 33.91 1.61 -4.18
C MET A 102 34.60 0.28 -3.83
N LYS A 103 35.23 0.22 -2.65
CA LYS A 103 35.84 -1.01 -2.10
C LYS A 103 34.96 -1.60 -1.03
N VAL A 104 34.82 -2.93 -1.03
CA VAL A 104 34.19 -3.68 0.06
C VAL A 104 35.29 -4.18 1.01
N LYS A 105 35.24 -3.77 2.27
CA LYS A 105 36.14 -4.23 3.35
C LYS A 105 35.64 -5.51 4.04
N GLY A 106 34.40 -5.92 3.77
CA GLY A 106 33.81 -7.21 4.17
C GLY A 106 32.50 -7.08 4.94
N GLY A 107 31.80 -8.21 5.13
CA GLY A 107 30.54 -8.26 5.88
C GLY A 107 30.73 -8.40 7.39
N ARG A 108 29.73 -7.98 8.19
CA ARG A 108 29.65 -8.20 9.64
C ARG A 108 28.25 -8.61 10.08
N GLU A 109 28.19 -9.41 11.15
CA GLU A 109 26.98 -9.94 11.76
C GLU A 109 26.91 -9.51 13.25
N PRO A 110 26.43 -8.29 13.56
CA PRO A 110 26.15 -7.86 14.93
C PRO A 110 24.87 -8.47 15.55
N GLY A 111 24.07 -9.23 14.79
CA GLY A 111 22.80 -9.79 15.25
C GLY A 111 21.82 -10.00 14.10
N LYS A 112 20.60 -9.45 14.20
CA LYS A 112 19.58 -9.53 13.12
C LYS A 112 19.91 -8.67 11.89
N VAL A 113 20.67 -7.61 12.08
CA VAL A 113 21.19 -6.75 11.02
C VAL A 113 22.52 -7.32 10.53
N ARG A 114 22.80 -7.24 9.22
CA ARG A 114 24.14 -7.38 8.65
C ARG A 114 24.69 -6.01 8.28
N LEU A 115 26.01 -5.85 8.31
CA LEU A 115 26.68 -4.65 7.81
C LEU A 115 27.58 -5.02 6.64
N LEU A 116 27.53 -4.27 5.55
CA LEU A 116 28.59 -4.26 4.54
C LEU A 116 29.53 -3.08 4.82
N LEU A 117 30.78 -3.38 5.17
CA LEU A 117 31.80 -2.36 5.37
C LEU A 117 32.34 -1.92 4.00
N VAL A 118 32.27 -0.62 3.71
CA VAL A 118 32.61 -0.04 2.41
C VAL A 118 33.48 1.21 2.54
N GLU A 119 34.23 1.50 1.48
CA GLU A 119 34.96 2.75 1.27
C GLU A 119 34.56 3.30 -0.11
N ALA A 120 33.99 4.51 -0.17
CA ALA A 120 33.59 5.17 -1.41
C ALA A 120 33.79 6.69 -1.29
N GLY A 121 34.24 7.35 -2.36
CA GLY A 121 34.49 8.80 -2.37
C GLY A 121 35.46 9.30 -1.27
N GLY A 122 36.37 8.45 -0.78
CA GLY A 122 37.28 8.76 0.34
C GLY A 122 36.63 8.71 1.73
N LYS A 123 35.37 8.27 1.84
CA LYS A 123 34.68 8.02 3.10
C LYS A 123 34.59 6.52 3.39
N GLU A 124 34.73 6.14 4.64
CA GLU A 124 34.42 4.79 5.13
C GLU A 124 33.03 4.75 5.77
N GLY A 125 32.32 3.63 5.63
CA GLY A 125 31.02 3.44 6.27
C GLY A 125 30.58 1.99 6.37
N ALA A 126 29.44 1.78 7.01
CA ALA A 126 28.84 0.46 7.24
C ALA A 126 27.37 0.49 6.83
N ILE A 127 27.06 -0.03 5.63
CA ILE A 127 25.69 -0.06 5.09
C ILE A 127 24.93 -1.19 5.81
N PRO A 128 23.81 -0.91 6.51
CA PRO A 128 23.03 -1.92 7.20
C PRO A 128 22.06 -2.64 6.27
N PHE A 129 21.87 -3.93 6.49
CA PHE A 129 20.97 -4.81 5.75
C PHE A 129 20.11 -5.65 6.69
N VAL A 130 18.88 -5.91 6.25
CA VAL A 130 17.96 -6.90 6.84
C VAL A 130 17.48 -7.86 5.77
N GLN A 131 17.01 -9.04 6.22
CA GLN A 131 16.42 -10.04 5.33
C GLN A 131 15.03 -9.59 4.87
N GLY A 132 14.84 -9.45 3.56
CA GLY A 132 13.54 -9.28 2.90
C GLY A 132 13.11 -10.55 2.16
N GLY A 133 12.00 -10.46 1.40
CA GLY A 133 11.47 -11.58 0.60
C GLY A 133 12.47 -12.05 -0.47
N ASP A 134 12.96 -11.12 -1.29
CA ASP A 134 13.95 -11.36 -2.35
C ASP A 134 15.41 -11.20 -1.87
N GLY A 135 15.71 -11.65 -0.64
CA GLY A 135 17.06 -11.57 -0.05
C GLY A 135 17.35 -10.28 0.71
N TRP A 136 18.62 -9.87 0.78
CA TRP A 136 19.05 -8.71 1.57
C TRP A 136 18.60 -7.38 0.96
N VAL A 137 18.05 -6.50 1.81
CA VAL A 137 17.62 -5.13 1.51
C VAL A 137 18.23 -4.12 2.49
N ILE A 138 18.46 -2.88 2.05
CA ILE A 138 19.15 -1.86 2.85
C ILE A 138 18.24 -1.28 3.93
N ASP A 139 18.67 -1.29 5.19
CA ASP A 139 17.84 -0.93 6.35
C ASP A 139 18.03 0.51 6.87
N ASP A 140 18.76 1.35 6.13
CA ASP A 140 18.87 2.79 6.35
C ASP A 140 19.01 3.54 5.02
N VAL A 141 18.00 4.35 4.68
CA VAL A 141 17.96 5.10 3.41
C VAL A 141 19.14 6.06 3.28
N ALA A 142 19.49 6.78 4.34
CA ALA A 142 20.54 7.79 4.28
C ALA A 142 21.94 7.17 4.10
N ILE A 143 22.21 6.06 4.80
CA ILE A 143 23.49 5.35 4.67
C ILE A 143 23.59 4.70 3.27
N GLY A 144 22.53 4.02 2.81
CA GLY A 144 22.50 3.41 1.48
C GLY A 144 22.65 4.40 0.32
N LEU A 145 22.16 5.63 0.49
CA LEU A 145 22.32 6.73 -0.47
C LEU A 145 23.59 7.57 -0.26
N GLY A 146 24.52 7.13 0.59
CA GLY A 146 25.90 7.66 0.63
C GLY A 146 26.29 8.51 1.84
N GLN A 147 25.44 8.65 2.85
CA GLN A 147 25.84 9.23 4.15
C GLN A 147 26.60 8.20 4.99
N LEU A 148 27.75 7.75 4.47
CA LEU A 148 28.58 6.69 5.05
C LEU A 148 29.12 7.02 6.45
N GLU A 149 29.22 8.31 6.78
CA GLU A 149 29.57 8.83 8.10
C GLU A 149 28.50 8.61 9.19
N LYS A 150 27.26 8.29 8.81
CA LYS A 150 26.16 8.08 9.77
C LYS A 150 26.28 6.70 10.43
N GLU A 151 26.08 6.66 11.74
CA GLU A 151 26.12 5.41 12.51
C GLU A 151 24.90 4.52 12.21
N PRO A 152 25.09 3.25 11.78
CA PRO A 152 23.98 2.34 11.49
C PRO A 152 23.26 1.87 12.76
N ASN A 153 21.93 1.78 12.69
CA ASN A 153 21.11 1.18 13.74
C ASN A 153 21.27 -0.34 13.78
N LEU A 154 22.12 -0.85 14.66
CA LEU A 154 22.41 -2.29 14.80
C LEU A 154 21.21 -3.13 15.31
N LYS A 155 20.13 -2.51 15.78
CA LYS A 155 18.90 -3.21 16.22
C LYS A 155 17.94 -3.49 15.07
N GLY A 156 18.15 -2.85 13.92
CA GLY A 156 17.23 -2.82 12.79
C GLY A 156 16.12 -1.78 12.97
N THR A 157 15.56 -1.32 11.87
CA THR A 157 14.46 -0.36 11.84
C THR A 157 13.12 -1.08 12.07
N THR A 158 12.29 -0.55 12.96
CA THR A 158 10.91 -1.04 13.16
C THR A 158 9.98 -0.33 12.18
N PRO A 159 9.12 -1.03 11.42
CA PRO A 159 8.14 -0.37 10.58
C PRO A 159 7.15 0.49 11.38
N ALA A 160 6.90 1.72 10.92
CA ALA A 160 5.79 2.52 11.41
C ALA A 160 4.46 2.03 10.81
N SER A 161 3.37 2.25 11.56
CA SER A 161 2.00 2.04 11.10
C SER A 161 1.19 3.32 11.33
N PRO A 162 0.44 3.83 10.33
CA PRO A 162 0.30 3.29 8.97
C PRO A 162 1.57 3.45 8.10
N PRO A 163 1.69 2.70 6.98
CA PRO A 163 2.78 2.85 6.02
C PRO A 163 3.00 4.29 5.55
N SER A 164 4.26 4.69 5.37
CA SER A 164 4.57 5.88 4.58
C SER A 164 4.29 5.63 3.09
N PRO A 165 4.10 6.68 2.27
CA PRO A 165 3.99 6.54 0.81
C PRO A 165 5.18 5.81 0.16
N LEU A 166 6.39 5.95 0.71
CA LEU A 166 7.60 5.26 0.25
C LEU A 166 7.55 3.76 0.55
N ALA A 167 7.05 3.40 1.72
CA ALA A 167 6.91 2.00 2.11
C ALA A 167 5.84 1.30 1.26
N ALA A 168 4.71 1.98 1.02
CA ALA A 168 3.68 1.52 0.08
C ALA A 168 4.22 1.37 -1.35
N LEU A 169 5.03 2.31 -1.82
CA LEU A 169 5.72 2.23 -3.12
C LEU A 169 6.56 0.96 -3.27
N SER A 170 7.44 0.67 -2.30
CA SER A 170 8.29 -0.52 -2.33
C SER A 170 7.46 -1.82 -2.36
N GLN A 171 6.40 -1.90 -1.55
CA GLN A 171 5.48 -3.05 -1.51
C GLN A 171 4.68 -3.25 -2.83
N LEU A 172 4.48 -2.18 -3.61
CA LEU A 172 3.86 -2.26 -4.95
C LEU A 172 4.84 -2.77 -6.02
N HIS A 173 6.14 -2.55 -5.84
CA HIS A 173 7.21 -3.07 -6.71
C HIS A 173 7.62 -4.50 -6.38
N ASP A 174 7.47 -4.93 -5.12
CA ASP A 174 7.78 -6.29 -4.66
C ASP A 174 7.02 -7.35 -5.49
N PRO A 175 7.68 -8.26 -6.22
CA PRO A 175 7.00 -9.27 -7.03
C PRO A 175 6.32 -10.35 -6.16
N THR A 176 6.81 -10.60 -4.96
CA THR A 176 6.33 -11.61 -4.00
C THR A 176 5.13 -11.14 -3.17
N ALA A 177 5.00 -9.83 -2.94
CA ALA A 177 3.89 -9.26 -2.16
C ALA A 177 2.51 -9.66 -2.73
N SER A 178 1.61 -10.04 -1.82
CA SER A 178 0.26 -10.53 -2.14
C SER A 178 -0.64 -9.47 -2.77
N GLU A 179 -1.79 -9.90 -3.31
CA GLU A 179 -2.79 -8.97 -3.85
C GLU A 179 -3.34 -8.03 -2.76
N THR A 180 -3.57 -8.54 -1.54
CA THR A 180 -4.01 -7.77 -0.37
C THR A 180 -3.00 -6.71 0.04
N GLU A 181 -1.72 -7.07 0.15
CA GLU A 181 -0.64 -6.14 0.48
C GLU A 181 -0.51 -5.01 -0.55
N LYS A 182 -0.57 -5.35 -1.84
CA LYS A 182 -0.56 -4.37 -2.94
C LYS A 182 -1.81 -3.49 -2.96
N VAL A 183 -2.97 -4.02 -2.55
CA VAL A 183 -4.20 -3.26 -2.35
C VAL A 183 -4.04 -2.26 -1.19
N GLN A 184 -3.54 -2.70 -0.03
CA GLN A 184 -3.34 -1.85 1.15
C GLN A 184 -2.31 -0.74 0.90
N ALA A 185 -1.20 -1.07 0.24
CA ALA A 185 -0.23 -0.08 -0.21
C ALA A 185 -0.86 0.97 -1.15
N ALA A 186 -1.67 0.54 -2.12
CA ALA A 186 -2.38 1.46 -3.00
C ALA A 186 -3.41 2.34 -2.25
N MET A 187 -4.05 1.83 -1.20
CA MET A 187 -4.94 2.63 -0.34
C MET A 187 -4.17 3.66 0.50
N ALA A 188 -2.99 3.33 1.01
CA ALA A 188 -2.11 4.28 1.69
C ALA A 188 -1.69 5.44 0.77
N LEU A 189 -1.45 5.17 -0.52
CA LEU A 189 -1.23 6.23 -1.52
C LEU A 189 -2.46 7.12 -1.75
N ALA A 190 -3.69 6.57 -1.62
CA ALA A 190 -4.92 7.36 -1.70
C ALA A 190 -5.09 8.30 -0.50
N GLU A 191 -4.81 7.81 0.71
CA GLU A 191 -4.89 8.58 1.96
C GLU A 191 -3.81 9.67 2.00
N GLY A 192 -2.59 9.37 1.55
CA GLY A 192 -1.51 10.33 1.37
C GLY A 192 -1.65 11.28 0.16
N LYS A 193 -2.73 11.20 -0.62
CA LYS A 193 -3.01 12.00 -1.85
C LYS A 193 -1.90 11.93 -2.92
N GLN A 194 -1.27 10.77 -3.07
CA GLN A 194 -0.10 10.56 -3.93
C GLN A 194 -0.47 10.16 -5.37
N GLY A 195 -1.39 10.89 -6.00
CA GLY A 195 -1.95 10.53 -7.30
C GLY A 195 -0.95 10.43 -8.45
N GLN A 196 0.08 11.28 -8.48
CA GLN A 196 1.13 11.20 -9.51
C GLN A 196 1.91 9.88 -9.41
N VAL A 197 2.25 9.48 -8.19
CA VAL A 197 2.95 8.23 -7.88
C VAL A 197 2.07 7.03 -8.25
N ALA A 198 0.84 7.00 -7.74
CA ALA A 198 -0.11 5.94 -8.05
C ALA A 198 -0.34 5.79 -9.57
N GLY A 199 -0.46 6.90 -10.30
CA GLY A 199 -0.64 6.93 -11.74
C GLY A 199 0.50 6.28 -12.54
N ARG A 200 1.76 6.45 -12.10
CA ARG A 200 2.92 5.75 -12.72
C ARG A 200 2.83 4.23 -12.53
N LEU A 201 2.33 3.76 -11.38
CA LEU A 201 2.26 2.34 -11.04
C LEU A 201 1.06 1.58 -11.61
N VAL A 202 -0.04 2.25 -11.97
CA VAL A 202 -1.25 1.62 -12.57
C VAL A 202 -0.90 0.73 -13.77
N ALA A 203 0.11 1.12 -14.57
CA ALA A 203 0.56 0.36 -15.74
C ALA A 203 1.39 -0.88 -15.38
N GLN A 204 2.07 -0.86 -14.24
CA GLN A 204 3.00 -1.91 -13.79
C GLN A 204 2.25 -3.03 -13.03
N VAL A 205 1.24 -2.66 -12.25
CA VAL A 205 0.42 -3.61 -11.48
C VAL A 205 -0.59 -4.33 -12.37
N LYS A 206 -0.40 -5.66 -12.49
CA LYS A 206 -1.25 -6.56 -13.31
C LYS A 206 -2.47 -7.11 -12.56
N THR A 207 -2.44 -7.14 -11.23
CA THR A 207 -3.54 -7.66 -10.40
C THR A 207 -4.74 -6.71 -10.44
N PRO A 208 -5.98 -7.19 -10.75
CA PRO A 208 -7.14 -6.32 -10.93
C PRO A 208 -7.47 -5.46 -9.72
N TRP A 209 -7.30 -5.98 -8.50
CA TRP A 209 -7.69 -5.25 -7.30
C TRP A 209 -6.70 -4.16 -6.91
N ALA A 210 -5.40 -4.46 -6.87
CA ALA A 210 -4.39 -3.45 -6.60
C ALA A 210 -4.38 -2.36 -7.68
N ARG A 211 -4.61 -2.72 -8.96
CA ARG A 211 -4.82 -1.74 -10.04
C ARG A 211 -6.05 -0.86 -9.83
N THR A 212 -7.15 -1.44 -9.32
CA THR A 212 -8.37 -0.68 -8.97
C THR A 212 -8.11 0.29 -7.81
N ALA A 213 -7.42 -0.15 -6.76
CA ALA A 213 -7.04 0.69 -5.62
C ALA A 213 -6.06 1.82 -6.02
N LEU A 214 -5.12 1.56 -6.93
CA LEU A 214 -4.24 2.60 -7.48
C LEU A 214 -5.02 3.65 -8.29
N LEU A 215 -6.00 3.22 -9.09
CA LEU A 215 -6.86 4.15 -9.81
C LEU A 215 -7.79 4.94 -8.87
N TYR A 216 -8.22 4.35 -7.75
CA TYR A 216 -8.89 5.07 -6.67
C TYR A 216 -7.97 6.14 -6.07
N ALA A 217 -6.71 5.83 -5.77
CA ALA A 217 -5.71 6.80 -5.30
C ALA A 217 -5.48 7.97 -6.27
N VAL A 218 -5.44 7.68 -7.58
CA VAL A 218 -5.36 8.70 -8.64
C VAL A 218 -6.58 9.63 -8.60
N TRP A 219 -7.79 9.08 -8.54
CA TRP A 219 -9.02 9.89 -8.47
C TRP A 219 -9.12 10.71 -7.17
N LYS A 220 -8.81 10.12 -6.01
CA LYS A 220 -8.76 10.84 -4.72
C LYS A 220 -7.76 12.01 -4.69
N SER A 221 -6.85 12.06 -5.66
CA SER A 221 -5.86 13.13 -5.86
C SER A 221 -6.21 14.06 -7.04
N GLY A 222 -7.44 14.03 -7.54
CA GLY A 222 -7.93 14.92 -8.62
C GLY A 222 -7.92 14.32 -10.03
N GLY A 223 -7.58 13.03 -10.19
CA GLY A 223 -7.71 12.33 -11.48
C GLY A 223 -9.16 11.97 -11.84
N SER A 224 -9.38 11.49 -13.08
CA SER A 224 -10.71 11.03 -13.53
C SER A 224 -11.19 9.79 -12.74
N CYS A 225 -12.40 9.88 -12.19
CA CYS A 225 -13.05 8.78 -11.48
C CYS A 225 -13.47 7.65 -12.43
N GLU A 226 -13.77 7.95 -13.70
CA GLU A 226 -14.21 6.97 -14.69
C GLU A 226 -13.18 5.87 -14.95
N ASN A 227 -11.89 6.15 -14.81
CA ASN A 227 -10.84 5.13 -14.92
C ASN A 227 -10.92 4.12 -13.76
N PHE A 228 -11.06 4.60 -12.53
CA PHE A 228 -11.29 3.78 -11.34
C PHE A 228 -12.59 2.97 -11.48
N ALA A 229 -13.70 3.63 -11.82
CA ALA A 229 -14.97 2.96 -12.05
C ALA A 229 -14.85 1.90 -13.16
N THR A 230 -14.07 2.14 -14.22
CA THR A 230 -13.86 1.16 -15.30
C THR A 230 -13.06 -0.06 -14.82
N ALA A 231 -12.06 0.12 -13.95
CA ALA A 231 -11.28 -0.98 -13.39
C ALA A 231 -12.04 -1.83 -12.36
N PHE A 232 -12.92 -1.22 -11.55
CA PHE A 232 -13.65 -1.92 -10.48
C PHE A 232 -14.36 -3.19 -10.98
N PRO A 233 -14.14 -4.39 -10.41
CA PRO A 233 -14.70 -5.62 -10.95
C PRO A 233 -16.19 -5.80 -10.57
N THR A 234 -16.94 -6.51 -11.42
CA THR A 234 -18.37 -6.82 -11.20
C THR A 234 -18.67 -8.32 -11.20
N LYS A 235 -17.65 -9.16 -10.96
CA LYS A 235 -17.80 -10.62 -10.85
C LYS A 235 -17.96 -10.99 -9.38
N GLY A 236 -18.95 -11.82 -9.05
CA GLY A 236 -19.27 -12.17 -7.66
C GLY A 236 -18.09 -12.77 -6.89
N ASP A 237 -17.38 -13.72 -7.50
CA ASP A 237 -16.25 -14.40 -6.87
C ASP A 237 -15.09 -13.44 -6.55
N LEU A 238 -14.84 -12.44 -7.41
CA LEU A 238 -13.83 -11.41 -7.15
C LEU A 238 -14.25 -10.48 -6.02
N LEU A 239 -15.52 -10.06 -5.98
CA LEU A 239 -16.10 -9.23 -4.91
C LEU A 239 -16.04 -9.96 -3.57
N ASN A 240 -16.36 -11.26 -3.57
CA ASN A 240 -16.30 -12.10 -2.38
C ASN A 240 -14.87 -12.28 -1.89
N LYS A 241 -13.92 -12.57 -2.79
CA LYS A 241 -12.49 -12.71 -2.47
C LYS A 241 -11.97 -11.47 -1.75
N LEU A 242 -12.14 -10.27 -2.34
CA LEU A 242 -11.64 -9.05 -1.71
C LEU A 242 -12.31 -8.79 -0.36
N TYR A 243 -13.63 -8.96 -0.26
CA TYR A 243 -14.33 -8.81 1.02
C TYR A 243 -13.80 -9.75 2.11
N SER A 244 -13.46 -11.00 1.76
CA SER A 244 -12.89 -11.96 2.72
C SER A 244 -11.42 -11.70 3.08
N GLU A 245 -10.67 -10.99 2.23
CA GLU A 245 -9.26 -10.66 2.45
C GLU A 245 -9.08 -9.31 3.19
N ASP A 246 -9.88 -8.30 2.83
CA ASP A 246 -9.89 -6.96 3.45
C ASP A 246 -11.25 -6.28 3.26
N SER A 247 -12.14 -6.45 4.24
CA SER A 247 -13.51 -5.94 4.21
C SER A 247 -13.61 -4.41 4.32
N ASP A 248 -12.64 -3.75 4.96
CA ASP A 248 -12.62 -2.30 5.11
C ASP A 248 -12.09 -1.61 3.86
N THR A 249 -11.08 -2.17 3.19
CA THR A 249 -10.69 -1.71 1.86
C THR A 249 -11.80 -1.98 0.85
N TYR A 250 -12.46 -3.14 0.90
CA TYR A 250 -13.63 -3.43 0.08
C TYR A 250 -14.73 -2.35 0.26
N ARG A 251 -15.08 -2.02 1.50
CA ARG A 251 -16.02 -0.93 1.84
C ARG A 251 -15.62 0.40 1.21
N LYS A 252 -14.37 0.85 1.45
CA LYS A 252 -13.84 2.11 0.89
C LYS A 252 -13.95 2.15 -0.64
N LEU A 253 -13.69 1.04 -1.34
CA LEU A 253 -13.80 0.97 -2.80
C LEU A 253 -15.27 0.94 -3.29
N VAL A 254 -16.20 0.30 -2.57
CA VAL A 254 -17.65 0.33 -2.90
C VAL A 254 -18.23 1.73 -2.71
N GLU A 255 -17.92 2.40 -1.59
CA GLU A 255 -18.24 3.81 -1.39
C GLU A 255 -17.68 4.68 -2.51
N GLY A 256 -16.40 4.47 -2.84
CA GLY A 256 -15.74 5.15 -3.94
C GLY A 256 -16.48 4.99 -5.27
N LEU A 257 -16.94 3.77 -5.60
CA LEU A 257 -17.67 3.51 -6.85
C LEU A 257 -18.99 4.31 -6.91
N CYS A 258 -19.70 4.41 -5.78
CA CYS A 258 -20.96 5.15 -5.69
C CYS A 258 -20.74 6.66 -5.71
N LYS A 259 -19.70 7.16 -5.03
CA LYS A 259 -19.28 8.57 -5.07
C LYS A 259 -18.84 8.98 -6.49
N CYS A 260 -18.07 8.16 -7.18
CA CYS A 260 -17.78 8.35 -8.62
C CYS A 260 -19.05 8.31 -9.49
N ALA A 261 -20.05 7.47 -9.18
CA ALA A 261 -21.33 7.49 -9.88
C ALA A 261 -22.12 8.79 -9.68
N ALA A 262 -21.93 9.47 -8.55
CA ALA A 262 -22.50 10.78 -8.25
C ALA A 262 -21.72 11.93 -8.93
N GLU A 263 -20.40 11.82 -9.07
CA GLU A 263 -19.55 12.80 -9.77
C GLU A 263 -19.63 12.70 -11.30
N ALA A 264 -19.83 11.49 -11.83
CA ALA A 264 -19.76 11.22 -13.28
C ALA A 264 -20.72 12.05 -14.13
N SER A 265 -20.31 12.32 -15.36
CA SER A 265 -21.13 13.03 -16.38
C SER A 265 -22.34 12.25 -16.89
N ASN A 266 -22.45 10.95 -16.58
CA ASN A 266 -23.46 10.06 -17.17
C ASN A 266 -23.74 8.82 -16.30
N TYR A 267 -24.89 8.18 -16.55
CA TYR A 267 -25.40 7.06 -15.75
C TYR A 267 -24.64 5.73 -15.90
N LYS A 268 -23.62 5.61 -16.76
CA LYS A 268 -22.91 4.33 -16.98
C LYS A 268 -22.20 3.82 -15.73
N VAL A 269 -21.70 4.72 -14.88
CA VAL A 269 -21.07 4.35 -13.60
C VAL A 269 -22.13 3.84 -12.62
N ALA A 270 -23.29 4.50 -12.51
CA ALA A 270 -24.43 3.99 -11.73
C ALA A 270 -24.92 2.61 -12.25
N LEU A 271 -24.96 2.39 -13.56
CA LEU A 271 -25.25 1.06 -14.15
C LEU A 271 -24.20 0.02 -13.72
N LYS A 272 -22.95 0.41 -13.47
CA LYS A 272 -21.92 -0.48 -12.95
C LYS A 272 -22.12 -0.80 -11.47
N VAL A 273 -22.53 0.17 -10.65
CA VAL A 273 -22.96 -0.05 -9.25
C VAL A 273 -24.07 -1.10 -9.18
N TYR A 274 -25.14 -0.95 -10.00
CA TYR A 274 -26.23 -1.94 -10.09
C TYR A 274 -25.74 -3.35 -10.43
N ARG A 275 -24.85 -3.47 -11.42
CA ARG A 275 -24.29 -4.76 -11.84
C ARG A 275 -23.38 -5.39 -10.79
N ALA A 276 -22.61 -4.58 -10.06
CA ALA A 276 -21.79 -5.05 -8.94
C ALA A 276 -22.67 -5.54 -7.78
N CYS A 277 -23.66 -4.74 -7.37
CA CYS A 277 -24.61 -5.09 -6.30
C CYS A 277 -25.39 -6.39 -6.60
N LYS A 278 -25.89 -6.59 -7.84
CA LYS A 278 -26.53 -7.86 -8.24
C LYS A 278 -25.59 -9.07 -8.19
N LYS A 279 -24.29 -8.86 -8.45
CA LYS A 279 -23.31 -9.96 -8.50
C LYS A 279 -22.62 -10.22 -7.15
N ALA A 280 -22.66 -9.27 -6.21
CA ALA A 280 -22.18 -9.46 -4.85
C ALA A 280 -23.03 -10.52 -4.10
N PRO A 281 -22.40 -11.51 -3.43
CA PRO A 281 -23.04 -12.31 -2.38
C PRO A 281 -23.52 -11.45 -1.21
N GLU A 282 -24.32 -12.01 -0.32
CA GLU A 282 -25.02 -11.26 0.75
C GLU A 282 -24.08 -10.41 1.63
N GLY A 283 -23.01 -10.99 2.18
CA GLY A 283 -22.02 -10.26 2.99
C GLY A 283 -21.41 -9.06 2.23
N PRO A 284 -20.73 -9.28 1.08
CA PRO A 284 -20.21 -8.20 0.23
C PRO A 284 -21.28 -7.22 -0.27
N ARG A 285 -22.55 -7.61 -0.36
CA ARG A 285 -23.66 -6.76 -0.81
C ARG A 285 -24.08 -5.74 0.23
N SER A 286 -23.94 -6.04 1.53
CA SER A 286 -24.32 -5.13 2.62
C SER A 286 -23.64 -3.75 2.51
N PHE A 287 -22.39 -3.69 2.08
CA PHE A 287 -21.65 -2.43 1.88
C PHE A 287 -22.15 -1.56 0.71
N PHE A 288 -23.10 -2.05 -0.09
CA PHE A 288 -23.77 -1.23 -1.10
C PHE A 288 -24.96 -0.45 -0.54
N VAL A 289 -25.48 -0.76 0.65
CA VAL A 289 -26.73 -0.18 1.19
C VAL A 289 -26.65 1.35 1.26
N ASP A 290 -25.89 1.90 2.21
CA ASP A 290 -25.81 3.35 2.41
C ASP A 290 -25.27 4.10 1.17
N PRO A 291 -24.21 3.61 0.46
CA PRO A 291 -23.69 4.32 -0.70
C PRO A 291 -24.63 4.35 -1.91
N ILE A 292 -25.50 3.35 -2.09
CA ILE A 292 -26.55 3.39 -3.12
C ILE A 292 -27.66 4.37 -2.74
N VAL A 293 -28.01 4.45 -1.45
CA VAL A 293 -29.03 5.40 -0.95
C VAL A 293 -28.53 6.86 -1.08
N GLU A 294 -27.26 7.12 -0.74
CA GLU A 294 -26.60 8.41 -0.98
C GLU A 294 -26.61 8.77 -2.48
N LEU A 295 -26.24 7.82 -3.35
CA LEU A 295 -26.27 8.00 -4.81
C LEU A 295 -27.69 8.26 -5.35
N ALA A 296 -28.71 7.60 -4.79
CA ALA A 296 -30.11 7.81 -5.15
C ALA A 296 -30.57 9.23 -4.80
N ASN A 297 -30.17 9.76 -3.65
CA ASN A 297 -30.48 11.14 -3.28
C ASN A 297 -29.66 12.20 -4.02
N THR A 298 -28.41 11.92 -4.38
CA THR A 298 -27.55 12.86 -5.12
C THR A 298 -27.82 12.87 -6.63
N LYS A 299 -28.10 11.71 -7.25
CA LYS A 299 -28.39 11.57 -8.69
C LYS A 299 -29.58 10.63 -8.97
N PRO A 300 -30.81 10.98 -8.55
CA PRO A 300 -31.98 10.10 -8.69
C PRO A 300 -32.28 9.71 -10.14
N GLY A 301 -32.08 10.64 -11.08
CA GLY A 301 -32.23 10.39 -12.50
C GLY A 301 -31.16 9.49 -13.13
N TYR A 302 -30.02 9.27 -12.48
CA TYR A 302 -29.03 8.29 -12.93
C TYR A 302 -29.34 6.90 -12.39
N VAL A 303 -29.74 6.80 -11.12
CA VAL A 303 -30.20 5.55 -10.49
C VAL A 303 -31.36 4.93 -11.27
N LEU A 304 -32.41 5.71 -11.58
CA LEU A 304 -33.55 5.20 -12.34
C LEU A 304 -33.19 4.81 -13.80
N LYS A 305 -32.27 5.54 -14.45
CA LYS A 305 -31.76 5.18 -15.79
C LYS A 305 -30.87 3.94 -15.74
N ALA A 306 -30.08 3.77 -14.69
CA ALA A 306 -29.23 2.61 -14.44
C ALA A 306 -30.07 1.35 -14.25
N ALA A 307 -31.08 1.38 -13.39
CA ALA A 307 -32.04 0.29 -13.21
C ALA A 307 -32.70 -0.13 -14.54
N LEU A 308 -33.24 0.84 -15.29
CA LEU A 308 -33.84 0.57 -16.60
C LEU A 308 -32.84 -0.05 -17.61
N ALA A 309 -31.59 0.41 -17.62
CA ALA A 309 -30.54 -0.10 -18.50
C ALA A 309 -29.93 -1.43 -18.05
N ALA A 310 -30.02 -1.75 -16.75
CA ALA A 310 -29.58 -3.02 -16.20
C ALA A 310 -30.49 -4.17 -16.64
N LYS A 311 -31.76 -3.89 -16.93
CA LYS A 311 -32.81 -4.86 -17.33
C LYS A 311 -32.98 -5.99 -16.30
N ILE A 312 -32.85 -5.65 -15.03
CA ILE A 312 -33.07 -6.57 -13.93
C ILE A 312 -34.56 -6.46 -13.53
N PRO A 313 -35.32 -7.57 -13.40
CA PRO A 313 -36.64 -7.53 -12.76
C PRO A 313 -36.52 -7.03 -11.33
N TYR A 314 -37.44 -6.18 -10.84
CA TYR A 314 -37.30 -5.59 -9.49
C TYR A 314 -37.05 -6.67 -8.42
N ASP A 315 -37.79 -7.77 -8.47
CA ASP A 315 -37.72 -8.86 -7.49
C ASP A 315 -36.39 -9.66 -7.55
N GLU A 316 -35.50 -9.34 -8.51
CA GLU A 316 -34.10 -9.78 -8.60
C GLU A 316 -33.07 -8.62 -8.53
N ASP A 317 -33.51 -7.39 -8.26
CA ASP A 317 -32.69 -6.17 -8.27
C ASP A 317 -32.36 -5.73 -6.83
N PRO A 318 -31.27 -6.23 -6.22
CA PRO A 318 -30.93 -5.83 -4.87
C PRO A 318 -30.67 -4.33 -4.73
N ALA A 319 -30.19 -3.65 -5.78
CA ALA A 319 -30.02 -2.20 -5.75
C ALA A 319 -31.37 -1.48 -5.81
N GLY A 320 -32.34 -1.99 -6.59
CA GLY A 320 -33.72 -1.54 -6.56
C GLY A 320 -34.39 -1.73 -5.19
N HIS A 321 -34.23 -2.91 -4.58
CA HIS A 321 -34.71 -3.21 -3.23
C HIS A 321 -34.09 -2.32 -2.16
N ILE A 322 -32.77 -2.06 -2.21
CA ILE A 322 -32.08 -1.12 -1.30
C ILE A 322 -32.69 0.27 -1.41
N VAL A 323 -32.83 0.82 -2.63
CA VAL A 323 -33.33 2.18 -2.83
C VAL A 323 -34.79 2.33 -2.41
N VAL A 324 -35.65 1.36 -2.73
CA VAL A 324 -37.07 1.40 -2.37
C VAL A 324 -37.29 1.11 -0.88
N GLY A 325 -36.55 0.16 -0.31
CA GLY A 325 -36.62 -0.20 1.11
C GLY A 325 -36.01 0.83 2.06
N ALA A 326 -35.04 1.63 1.63
CA ALA A 326 -34.45 2.67 2.48
C ALA A 326 -35.10 4.06 2.33
N LEU A 327 -35.92 4.28 1.30
CA LEU A 327 -36.50 5.59 0.99
C LEU A 327 -38.04 5.58 0.80
N HIS A 328 -38.73 4.52 1.22
CA HIS A 328 -40.18 4.61 1.46
C HIS A 328 -40.45 5.52 2.67
N GLY A 329 -41.59 6.20 2.70
CA GLY A 329 -41.91 7.22 3.70
C GLY A 329 -41.03 8.48 3.69
N GLU A 330 -39.91 8.51 2.97
CA GLU A 330 -38.98 9.64 2.86
C GLU A 330 -39.44 10.68 1.82
N THR A 331 -40.60 11.31 2.08
CA THR A 331 -41.27 12.26 1.16
C THR A 331 -40.39 13.46 0.78
N GLU A 332 -39.53 13.90 1.69
CA GLU A 332 -38.63 15.03 1.49
C GLU A 332 -37.36 14.68 0.72
N SER A 333 -37.10 13.39 0.49
CA SER A 333 -35.93 12.93 -0.23
C SER A 333 -35.96 13.36 -1.70
N ASN A 334 -34.78 13.73 -2.22
CA ASN A 334 -34.61 14.07 -3.64
C ASN A 334 -35.03 12.90 -4.54
N PHE A 335 -34.81 11.67 -4.09
CA PHE A 335 -35.23 10.48 -4.83
C PHE A 335 -36.76 10.35 -4.92
N TYR A 336 -37.48 10.43 -3.80
CA TYR A 336 -38.94 10.36 -3.78
C TYR A 336 -39.58 11.42 -4.68
N ARG A 337 -39.20 12.69 -4.49
CA ARG A 337 -39.71 13.82 -5.29
C ARG A 337 -39.44 13.63 -6.78
N TYR A 338 -38.25 13.14 -7.15
CA TYR A 338 -37.89 12.85 -8.55
C TYR A 338 -38.70 11.67 -9.12
N LEU A 339 -38.86 10.60 -8.34
CA LEU A 339 -39.59 9.39 -8.74
C LEU A 339 -41.06 9.70 -9.04
N HIS A 340 -41.74 10.42 -8.13
CA HIS A 340 -43.12 10.87 -8.32
C HIS A 340 -43.28 11.84 -9.50
N LYS A 341 -42.27 12.67 -9.80
CA LYS A 341 -42.25 13.53 -10.99
C LYS A 341 -42.14 12.69 -12.27
N VAL A 342 -41.29 11.68 -12.32
CA VAL A 342 -41.08 10.84 -13.51
C VAL A 342 -42.22 9.85 -13.74
N ALA A 343 -42.86 9.34 -12.68
CA ALA A 343 -44.00 8.43 -12.76
C ALA A 343 -45.21 9.02 -13.53
N LYS A 344 -45.38 10.35 -13.49
CA LYS A 344 -46.41 11.09 -14.26
C LYS A 344 -46.10 11.21 -15.77
N GLY A 345 -44.93 10.76 -16.22
CA GLY A 345 -44.48 10.85 -17.60
C GLY A 345 -45.00 9.74 -18.51
N ARG A 346 -44.35 9.56 -19.67
CA ARG A 346 -44.63 8.47 -20.63
C ARG A 346 -43.36 7.65 -20.92
N GLY A 347 -43.54 6.44 -21.45
CA GLY A 347 -42.44 5.55 -21.85
C GLY A 347 -41.89 4.67 -20.73
N ARG A 348 -40.82 3.91 -21.03
CA ARG A 348 -40.30 2.84 -20.15
C ARG A 348 -39.80 3.34 -18.80
N LEU A 349 -39.17 4.53 -18.76
CA LEU A 349 -38.65 5.13 -17.53
C LEU A 349 -39.78 5.58 -16.59
N ALA A 350 -40.87 6.14 -17.13
CA ALA A 350 -42.05 6.50 -16.34
C ALA A 350 -42.77 5.27 -15.77
N ARG A 351 -42.89 4.19 -16.56
CA ARG A 351 -43.44 2.91 -16.07
C ARG A 351 -42.62 2.32 -14.93
N LEU A 352 -41.29 2.35 -15.03
CA LEU A 352 -40.39 1.90 -13.95
C LEU A 352 -40.57 2.76 -12.69
N ALA A 353 -40.62 4.08 -12.83
CA ALA A 353 -40.88 4.97 -11.70
C ALA A 353 -42.23 4.69 -11.04
N ALA A 354 -43.29 4.47 -11.84
CA ALA A 354 -44.63 4.21 -11.30
C ALA A 354 -44.70 2.85 -10.55
N ASP A 355 -44.00 1.82 -11.03
CA ASP A 355 -43.85 0.55 -10.33
C ASP A 355 -43.14 0.73 -8.97
N TRP A 356 -42.04 1.49 -8.94
CA TRP A 356 -41.30 1.74 -7.69
C TRP A 356 -42.10 2.59 -6.70
N VAL A 357 -42.86 3.60 -7.15
CA VAL A 357 -43.80 4.35 -6.30
C VAL A 357 -44.84 3.41 -5.67
N LYS A 358 -45.41 2.49 -6.47
CA LYS A 358 -46.38 1.50 -5.98
C LYS A 358 -45.74 0.56 -4.94
N ARG A 359 -44.47 0.19 -5.12
CA ARG A 359 -43.73 -0.66 -4.17
C ARG A 359 -43.38 0.08 -2.89
N MET A 360 -42.98 1.35 -2.95
CA MET A 360 -42.79 2.21 -1.78
C MET A 360 -44.10 2.34 -0.97
N ALA A 361 -45.21 2.68 -1.62
CA ALA A 361 -46.51 2.81 -0.94
C ALA A 361 -46.95 1.50 -0.25
N LYS A 362 -46.67 0.33 -0.86
CA LYS A 362 -46.93 -0.97 -0.23
C LYS A 362 -46.04 -1.22 1.00
N LEU A 363 -44.79 -0.73 1.01
CA LEU A 363 -43.95 -0.80 2.20
C LEU A 363 -44.45 0.16 3.29
N ASP A 364 -44.89 1.36 2.93
CA ASP A 364 -45.49 2.31 3.88
C ASP A 364 -46.76 1.77 4.58
N GLU A 365 -47.52 0.88 3.91
CA GLU A 365 -48.65 0.15 4.49
C GLU A 365 -48.24 -0.98 5.46
N LEU A 366 -47.07 -1.60 5.27
CA LEU A 366 -46.58 -2.75 6.04
C LEU A 366 -45.66 -2.34 7.20
N GLU A 367 -44.87 -1.30 6.98
CA GLU A 367 -43.85 -0.75 7.87
C GLU A 367 -44.09 0.76 8.04
N PRO A 368 -45.23 1.17 8.63
CA PRO A 368 -45.54 2.58 8.81
C PRO A 368 -44.47 3.25 9.68
N LYS A 369 -44.01 4.44 9.25
CA LYS A 369 -43.00 5.22 9.98
C LYS A 369 -43.33 5.32 11.46
N GLN A 370 -42.38 4.94 12.32
CA GLN A 370 -42.46 5.28 13.73
C GLN A 370 -42.45 6.82 13.83
N PRO A 371 -43.35 7.43 14.62
CA PRO A 371 -43.34 8.87 14.80
C PRO A 371 -42.01 9.30 15.42
N ASP A 372 -41.42 10.37 14.88
CA ASP A 372 -40.16 10.95 15.38
C ASP A 372 -40.26 11.22 16.89
N LYS A 373 -39.20 10.87 17.63
CA LYS A 373 -39.06 11.10 19.07
C LYS A 373 -38.31 12.39 19.39
#